data_AF-A0A427YR71-F1
#
_entry.id   AF-A0A427YR71-F1
#
_cell.length_a   1.000
_cell.length_b   1.000
_cell.length_c   1.000
_cell.angle_alpha   90.00
_cell.angle_beta   90.00
_cell.angle_gamma   90.00
#
_symmetry.space_group_name_H-M   'P 1'
#
loop_
_entity.id
_entity.type
_entity.pdbx_description
1 polymer ?
#
loop_
_entity_poly.entity_id
_entity_poly.type
_entity_poly.pdbx_seq_one_letter_code
_entity_poly.pdbx_strand_id
1 'polypeptide(L)'
;MSSSVAPSASPDAPAYHYTVKMTCSGCSGAITRVLTKNVEAPNAFHVSLPKQQVLVWGPSLPPFETVTEKIAKTGKEILAKEEVREAAKLPGLDA
;
A
#
# COMPACT_ATOMS: atom_id res chain seq x y z
N MET A 1 -32.12 -1.36 19.74
CA MET A 1 -30.66 -1.15 19.77
C MET A 1 -30.08 -1.94 18.61
N SER A 2 -29.65 -1.25 17.55
CA SER A 2 -29.17 -1.88 16.31
C SER A 2 -27.92 -2.70 16.57
N SER A 3 -28.05 -4.02 16.52
CA SER A 3 -26.93 -4.94 16.46
C SER A 3 -26.32 -4.88 15.06
N SER A 4 -25.31 -4.02 14.90
CA SER A 4 -24.38 -4.07 13.77
C SER A 4 -23.46 -5.26 13.97
N VAL A 5 -23.87 -6.43 13.48
CA VAL A 5 -22.98 -7.58 13.34
C VAL A 5 -22.07 -7.28 12.14
N ALA A 6 -20.90 -6.69 12.42
CA ALA A 6 -19.79 -6.69 11.48
C ALA A 6 -19.25 -8.13 11.36
N PRO A 7 -18.95 -8.63 10.15
CA PRO A 7 -18.38 -9.96 10.00
C PRO A 7 -16.94 -9.93 10.55
N SER A 8 -16.75 -10.73 11.59
CA SER A 8 -15.46 -11.09 12.17
C SER A 8 -14.59 -11.82 11.14
N ALA A 9 -13.78 -11.04 10.40
CA ALA A 9 -12.56 -11.49 9.75
C ALA A 9 -11.56 -10.36 9.97
N SER A 10 -10.69 -10.50 10.98
CA SER A 10 -9.84 -9.43 11.55
C SER A 10 -9.28 -8.45 10.50
N PRO A 11 -9.81 -7.20 10.45
CA PRO A 11 -9.35 -6.14 9.56
C PRO A 11 -8.20 -5.29 10.17
N ASP A 12 -7.65 -5.68 11.32
CA ASP A 12 -6.58 -4.99 12.05
C ASP A 12 -5.18 -5.21 11.46
N ALA A 13 -5.08 -5.38 10.14
CA ALA A 13 -3.79 -5.37 9.47
C ALA A 13 -3.41 -3.92 9.16
N PRO A 14 -2.20 -3.45 9.51
CA PRO A 14 -1.72 -2.16 9.06
C PRO A 14 -1.68 -2.13 7.53
N ALA A 15 -1.91 -0.94 7.00
CA ALA A 15 -1.90 -0.65 5.59
C ALA A 15 -1.32 0.73 5.33
N TYR A 16 -0.61 0.87 4.21
CA TYR A 16 0.04 2.10 3.81
C TYR A 16 -0.46 2.50 2.44
N HIS A 17 -0.85 3.75 2.32
CA HIS A 17 -1.23 4.37 1.07
C HIS A 17 -0.20 5.41 0.69
N TYR A 18 0.30 5.32 -0.53
CA TYR A 18 1.22 6.31 -1.09
C TYR A 18 0.66 6.78 -2.43
N THR A 19 0.67 8.09 -2.62
CA THR A 19 0.47 8.71 -3.92
C THR A 19 1.84 9.08 -4.45
N VAL A 20 2.26 8.45 -5.54
CA VAL A 20 3.60 8.56 -6.11
C VAL A 20 3.49 9.00 -7.56
N LYS A 21 4.24 10.04 -7.92
CA LYS A 21 4.24 10.58 -9.28
C LYS A 21 4.91 9.58 -10.23
N MET A 22 4.09 8.84 -10.97
CA MET A 22 4.51 7.86 -11.96
C MET A 22 4.15 8.37 -13.35
N THR A 23 5.15 8.64 -14.19
CA THR A 23 4.94 9.22 -15.53
C THR A 23 4.81 8.19 -16.65
N CYS A 24 5.25 6.95 -16.41
CA CYS A 24 5.19 5.86 -17.39
C CYS A 24 5.16 4.48 -16.71
N SER A 25 4.84 3.44 -17.47
CA SER A 25 4.86 2.04 -17.02
C SER A 25 6.22 1.59 -16.47
N GLY A 26 7.32 2.19 -16.94
CA GLY A 26 8.65 1.97 -16.37
C GLY A 26 8.79 2.47 -14.93
N CYS A 27 8.09 3.56 -14.58
CA CYS A 27 8.11 4.11 -13.22
C CYS A 27 7.36 3.22 -12.23
N SER A 28 6.15 2.77 -12.61
CA SER A 28 5.38 1.83 -11.78
C SER A 28 6.07 0.47 -11.68
N GLY A 29 6.74 0.02 -12.75
CA GLY A 29 7.54 -1.20 -12.73
C GLY A 29 8.73 -1.15 -11.76
N ALA A 30 9.41 0.01 -11.65
CA ALA A 30 10.51 0.18 -10.69
C ALA A 30 10.03 0.05 -9.23
N ILE A 31 8.89 0.66 -8.91
CA ILE A 31 8.27 0.58 -7.59
C ILE A 31 7.83 -0.85 -7.28
N THR A 32 7.12 -1.48 -8.23
CA THR A 32 6.69 -2.88 -8.12
C THR A 32 7.88 -3.80 -7.81
N ARG A 33 8.99 -3.67 -8.56
CA ARG A 33 10.21 -4.49 -8.35
C ARG A 33 10.81 -4.33 -6.95
N VAL A 34 10.78 -3.12 -6.39
CA VAL A 34 11.27 -2.89 -5.02
C VAL A 34 10.30 -3.48 -4.00
N LEU A 35 8.99 -3.28 -4.17
CA LEU A 35 8.00 -3.82 -3.24
C LEU A 35 7.98 -5.35 -3.26
N THR A 36 8.03 -6.01 -4.43
CA THR A 36 8.13 -7.49 -4.52
C THR A 36 9.33 -8.06 -3.75
N LYS A 37 10.42 -7.30 -3.63
CA LYS A 37 11.63 -7.74 -2.88
C LYS A 37 11.58 -7.46 -1.39
N ASN A 38 10.69 -6.60 -0.92
CA ASN A 38 10.62 -6.16 0.49
C ASN A 38 9.28 -6.49 1.15
N VAL A 39 8.27 -6.90 0.38
CA VAL A 39 6.94 -7.28 0.83
C VAL A 39 6.77 -8.76 0.51
N GLU A 40 6.94 -9.58 1.54
CA GLU A 40 6.77 -11.03 1.47
C GLU A 40 5.41 -11.44 2.05
N ALA A 41 4.90 -12.59 1.62
CA ALA A 41 3.70 -13.17 2.22
C ALA A 41 3.90 -13.35 3.74
N PRO A 42 2.93 -13.00 4.59
CA PRO A 42 1.50 -12.79 4.30
C PRO A 42 1.10 -11.36 3.89
N ASN A 43 2.07 -10.46 3.66
CA ASN A 43 1.78 -9.10 3.22
C ASN A 43 1.53 -9.05 1.71
N ALA A 44 0.78 -8.05 1.28
CA ALA A 44 0.46 -7.79 -0.11
C ALA A 44 0.60 -6.31 -0.44
N PHE A 45 0.70 -6.02 -1.73
CA PHE A 45 0.77 -4.66 -2.22
C PHE A 45 0.12 -4.56 -3.60
N HIS A 46 -0.26 -3.34 -3.98
CA HIS A 46 -0.85 -3.02 -5.27
C HIS A 46 -0.30 -1.69 -5.76
N VAL A 47 0.05 -1.63 -7.05
CA VAL A 47 0.57 -0.42 -7.68
C VAL A 47 -0.30 -0.08 -8.87
N SER A 48 -0.93 1.10 -8.84
CA SER A 48 -1.81 1.60 -9.87
C SER A 48 -1.19 2.82 -10.55
N LEU A 49 -0.75 2.64 -11.80
CA LEU A 49 -0.30 3.74 -12.66
C LEU A 49 -1.40 4.79 -12.94
N PRO A 50 -2.64 4.43 -13.32
CA PRO A 50 -3.66 5.43 -13.66
C PRO A 50 -4.06 6.28 -12.46
N LYS A 51 -4.09 5.69 -11.26
CA LYS A 51 -4.37 6.41 -10.02
C LYS A 51 -3.12 7.06 -9.39
N GLN A 52 -1.93 6.75 -9.91
CA GLN A 52 -0.66 7.16 -9.33
C GLN A 52 -0.51 6.75 -7.86
N GLN A 53 -0.98 5.54 -7.52
CA GLN A 53 -1.11 5.07 -6.15
C GLN A 53 -0.38 3.76 -5.92
N VAL A 54 0.11 3.60 -4.69
CA VAL A 54 0.79 2.42 -4.17
C VAL A 54 0.14 2.09 -2.84
N LEU A 55 -0.39 0.89 -2.74
CA LEU A 55 -1.06 0.35 -1.57
C LEU A 55 -0.22 -0.82 -1.05
N VAL A 56 0.00 -0.89 0.25
CA VAL A 56 0.71 -2.00 0.90
C VAL A 56 -0.09 -2.37 2.13
N TRP A 57 -0.39 -3.64 2.36
CA TRP A 57 -1.19 -4.08 3.51
C TRP A 57 -0.75 -5.46 3.98
N GLY A 58 -0.92 -5.74 5.26
CA GLY A 58 -0.66 -7.07 5.79
C GLY A 58 -0.44 -7.10 7.30
N PRO A 59 -0.55 -8.27 7.92
CA PRO A 59 -0.45 -8.41 9.37
C PRO A 59 1.00 -8.24 9.88
N SER A 60 2.00 -8.31 9.00
CA SER A 60 3.43 -8.27 9.36
C SER A 60 4.19 -7.27 8.48
N LEU A 61 3.66 -6.05 8.32
CA LEU A 61 4.32 -5.04 7.50
C LEU A 61 5.63 -4.53 8.11
N PRO A 62 6.63 -4.20 7.27
CA PRO A 62 7.77 -3.40 7.71
C PRO A 62 7.30 -2.03 8.20
N PRO A 63 8.08 -1.34 9.05
CA PRO A 63 7.73 0.00 9.51
C PRO A 63 7.44 0.96 8.36
N PHE A 64 6.48 1.86 8.54
CA PHE A 64 6.06 2.84 7.54
C PHE A 64 7.25 3.63 6.94
N GLU A 65 8.22 4.02 7.77
CA GLU A 65 9.43 4.71 7.32
C GLU A 65 10.29 3.84 6.41
N THR A 66 10.45 2.55 6.74
CA THR A 66 11.21 1.60 5.92
C THR A 66 10.57 1.46 4.54
N VAL A 67 9.25 1.31 4.47
CA VAL A 67 8.54 1.22 3.17
C VAL A 67 8.68 2.54 2.40
N THR A 68 8.52 3.68 3.08
CA THR A 68 8.68 5.02 2.48
C THR A 68 10.07 5.20 1.87
N GLU A 69 11.14 4.83 2.58
CA GLU A 69 12.51 4.92 2.09
C GLU A 69 12.74 4.02 0.88
N LYS A 70 12.16 2.81 0.87
CA LYS A 70 12.29 1.86 -0.25
C LYS A 70 11.62 2.42 -1.50
N ILE A 71 10.45 3.04 -1.35
CA ILE A 71 9.77 3.75 -2.45
C ILE A 71 10.60 4.96 -2.88
N ALA A 72 11.11 5.78 -1.96
CA ALA A 72 11.94 6.95 -2.28
C ALA A 72 13.22 6.58 -3.04
N LYS A 73 13.85 5.44 -2.72
CA LYS A 73 15.03 4.89 -3.43
C LYS A 73 14.78 4.59 -4.91
N THR A 74 13.52 4.51 -5.36
CA THR A 74 13.20 4.37 -6.79
C THR A 74 13.36 5.68 -7.58
N GLY A 75 13.72 6.78 -6.90
CA GLY A 75 13.87 8.11 -7.50
C GLY A 75 12.53 8.71 -7.91
N LYS A 76 11.44 8.34 -7.22
CA LYS A 76 10.08 8.81 -7.49
C LYS A 76 9.62 9.77 -6.41
N GLU A 77 8.92 10.81 -6.84
CA GLU A 77 8.36 11.83 -5.96
C GLU A 77 7.10 11.29 -5.28
N ILE A 78 7.12 11.21 -3.94
CA ILE A 78 5.98 10.82 -3.13
C ILE A 78 5.18 12.09 -2.81
N LEU A 79 4.00 12.21 -3.40
CA LEU A 79 3.10 13.37 -3.25
C LEU A 79 2.31 13.30 -1.94
N ALA A 80 1.83 12.11 -1.59
CA ALA A 80 1.12 11.86 -0.35
C ALA A 80 1.51 10.50 0.21
N LYS A 81 1.48 10.37 1.53
CA LYS A 81 1.70 9.12 2.23
C LYS A 81 0.82 9.09 3.48
N GLU A 82 0.12 7.99 3.68
CA GLU A 82 -0.81 7.81 4.79
C GLU A 82 -0.62 6.40 5.38
N GLU A 83 -0.54 6.34 6.71
CA GLU A 83 -0.55 5.10 7.46
C GLU A 83 -1.96 4.83 7.96
N VAL A 84 -2.56 3.79 7.42
CA VAL A 84 -3.91 3.33 7.74
C VAL A 84 -3.77 2.13 8.67
N ARG A 85 -4.27 2.24 9.90
CA ARG A 85 -4.19 1.14 10.88
C ARG A 85 -5.16 -0.01 10.58
N GLU A 86 -6.06 0.19 9.63
CA GLU A 86 -7.12 -0.75 9.26
C GLU A 86 -7.13 -0.94 7.74
N ALA A 87 -6.67 -2.12 7.27
CA ALA A 87 -6.60 -2.44 5.84
C ALA A 87 -7.97 -2.34 5.12
N ALA A 88 -9.09 -2.48 5.85
CA ALA A 88 -10.44 -2.35 5.30
C ALA A 88 -10.77 -0.93 4.81
N LYS A 89 -10.02 0.09 5.25
CA LYS A 89 -10.21 1.49 4.83
C LYS A 89 -9.37 1.85 3.60
N LEU A 90 -8.56 0.93 3.07
CA LEU A 90 -7.87 1.19 1.80
C LEU A 90 -8.91 1.49 0.72
N PRO A 91 -8.71 2.53 -0.11
CA PRO A 91 -9.57 2.77 -1.25
C PRO A 91 -9.61 1.47 -2.05
N GLY A 92 -10.83 1.01 -2.36
CA GLY A 92 -11.06 -0.27 -3.01
C GLY A 92 -10.02 -0.52 -4.09
N LEU A 93 -9.41 -1.70 -4.06
CA LEU A 93 -8.57 -2.22 -5.13
C LEU A 93 -9.49 -2.38 -6.34
N ASP A 94 -9.86 -1.27 -6.97
CA ASP A 94 -10.89 -1.26 -8.00
C ASP A 94 -10.50 -2.25 -9.09
N ALA A 95 -11.50 -3.09 -9.38
CA ALA A 95 -11.54 -4.25 -10.24
C ALA A 95 -11.07 -3.99 -11.69
#